data_AF-A0A497A376-F1
#
_entry.id   AF-A0A497A376-F1
#
_cell.length_a   1.000
_cell.length_b   1.000
_cell.length_c   1.000
_cell.angle_alpha   90.00
_cell.angle_beta   90.00
_cell.angle_gamma   90.00
#
_symmetry.space_group_name_H-M   'P 1'
#
loop_
_entity.id
_entity.type
_entity.pdbx_description
1 polymer ?
#
loop_
_entity_poly.entity_id
_entity_poly.type
_entity_poly.pdbx_seq_one_letter_code
_entity_poly.pdbx_strand_id
1 'polypeptide(L)' 'MREVTVRTKMGGITLGRIDSKGRLVYLAGTWYPTNDPNVLDRLLRKEVAEIIDDGGETYRRKLAEIIPETWLEEGI' A
#
# COMPACT_ATOMS: atom_id res chain seq x y z
N MET A 1 4.22 5.30 11.82
CA MET A 1 3.64 4.49 10.72
C MET A 1 4.78 4.05 9.84
N ARG A 2 4.70 2.87 9.24
CA ARG A 2 5.70 2.37 8.31
C ARG A 2 5.06 2.07 6.97
N GLU A 3 5.81 2.31 5.91
CA GLU A 3 5.42 1.99 4.55
C GLU A 3 5.75 0.53 4.24
N VAL A 4 4.89 -0.12 3.46
CA VAL A 4 5.03 -1.53 3.07
C VAL A 4 4.63 -1.69 1.61
N THR A 5 5.21 -2.67 0.94
CA THR A 5 4.65 -3.15 -0.32
C THR A 5 3.53 -4.14 -0.04
N VAL A 6 2.42 -4.02 -0.78
CA VAL A 6 1.27 -4.91 -0.68
C VAL A 6 1.07 -5.62 -2.01
N ARG A 7 1.02 -6.96 -1.97
CA ARG A 7 0.56 -7.76 -3.09
C ARG A 7 -0.93 -7.99 -2.94
N THR A 8 -1.72 -7.57 -3.93
CA THR A 8 -3.16 -7.76 -3.91
C THR A 8 -3.53 -9.17 -4.39
N LYS A 9 -4.72 -9.64 -4.02
CA LYS A 9 -5.25 -10.94 -4.49
C LYS A 9 -5.39 -11.04 -6.01
N MET A 10 -5.49 -9.90 -6.69
CA MET A 10 -5.53 -9.83 -8.16
C MET A 10 -4.12 -9.85 -8.79
N GLY A 11 -3.06 -10.03 -8.00
CA GLY A 11 -1.67 -10.07 -8.48
C GLY A 11 -1.04 -8.69 -8.67
N GLY A 12 -1.74 -7.61 -8.30
CA GLY A 12 -1.19 -6.25 -8.33
C GLY A 12 -0.20 -5.99 -7.20
N ILE A 13 0.68 -5.02 -7.41
CA ILE A 13 1.61 -4.51 -6.39
C ILE A 13 1.23 -3.06 -6.12
N THR A 14 1.01 -2.72 -4.86
CA THR A 14 0.60 -1.38 -4.44
C THR A 14 1.29 -0.99 -3.14
N LEU A 15 1.18 0.29 -2.77
CA LEU A 15 1.74 0.84 -1.55
C LEU A 15 0.74 0.71 -0.39
N GLY A 16 1.21 0.31 0.78
CA GLY A 16 0.43 0.28 2.01
C GLY A 16 1.13 1.01 3.16
N ARG A 17 0.37 1.34 4.21
CA ARG A 17 0.96 1.81 5.48
C ARG A 17 0.40 1.08 6.68
N ILE A 18 1.30 0.67 7.56
CA ILE A 18 0.97 -0.01 8.81
C ILE A 18 1.24 0.92 10.00
N ASP A 19 0.31 0.97 10.94
CA ASP A 19 0.47 1.73 12.17
C ASP A 19 1.29 0.98 13.23
N SER A 20 1.53 1.61 14.39
CA SER A 20 2.31 1.01 15.47
C SER A 20 1.66 -0.22 16.11
N LYS A 21 0.38 -0.47 15.84
CA LYS A 21 -0.37 -1.64 16.34
C LYS A 21 -0.44 -2.77 15.30
N GLY A 22 0.25 -2.64 14.16
CA GLY A 22 0.22 -3.64 13.10
C GLY A 22 -1.01 -3.55 12.19
N ARG A 23 -1.81 -2.48 12.29
CA ARG A 23 -3.01 -2.30 11.47
C ARG A 23 -2.66 -1.66 10.15
N LEU A 24 -3.20 -2.20 9.06
CA LEU A 24 -3.17 -1.59 7.74
C LEU A 24 -4.14 -0.40 7.75
N VAL A 25 -3.61 0.82 7.65
CA VAL A 25 -4.39 2.06 7.76
C VAL A 25 -4.48 2.83 6.44
N TYR A 26 -3.77 2.35 5.42
CA TYR A 26 -3.75 2.93 4.08
C TYR A 26 -3.38 1.85 3.07
N LEU A 27 -4.03 1.90 1.91
CA LEU A 27 -3.71 1.12 0.72
C LEU A 27 -3.92 2.01 -0.50
N ALA A 28 -2.90 2.22 -1.32
CA ALA A 28 -3.00 3.08 -2.48
C ALA A 28 -4.04 2.54 -3.47
N GLY A 29 -4.89 3.44 -3.98
CA GLY A 29 -6.01 3.13 -4.86
C GLY A 29 -7.27 2.60 -4.15
N THR A 30 -7.28 2.52 -2.81
CA THR A 30 -8.45 2.06 -2.05
C THR A 30 -8.85 3.07 -0.97
N TRP A 31 -10.15 3.34 -0.86
CA TRP A 31 -10.70 4.21 0.17
C TRP A 31 -12.02 3.64 0.72
N TYR A 32 -12.22 3.74 2.04
CA TYR A 32 -13.44 3.32 2.72
C TYR A 32 -13.96 4.45 3.63
N PRO A 33 -15.28 4.72 3.66
CA PRO A 33 -15.87 5.76 4.49
C PRO A 33 -16.01 5.29 5.94
N THR A 34 -14.90 5.12 6.66
CA THR A 34 -14.89 4.78 8.09
C THR A 34 -13.74 5.45 8.83
N ASN A 35 -14.02 5.89 10.05
CA ASN A 35 -13.01 6.43 10.97
C ASN A 35 -12.55 5.40 12.00
N ASP A 36 -13.14 4.20 12.04
CA ASP A 36 -12.71 3.13 12.94
C ASP A 36 -11.50 2.40 12.33
N PRO A 37 -10.30 2.50 12.95
CA PRO A 37 -9.08 1.92 12.39
C PRO A 37 -9.08 0.38 12.38
N ASN A 38 -9.85 -0.29 13.23
CA ASN A 38 -9.94 -1.75 13.23
C ASN A 38 -10.88 -2.23 12.13
N VAL A 39 -11.97 -1.49 11.88
CA VAL A 39 -12.85 -1.73 10.73
C VAL A 39 -12.08 -1.47 9.43
N LEU A 40 -11.34 -0.37 9.36
CA LEU A 40 -10.52 -0.03 8.19
C LEU A 40 -9.48 -1.11 7.89
N ASP A 41 -8.74 -1.57 8.90
CA ASP A 41 -7.77 -2.67 8.76
C ASP A 41 -8.42 -3.93 8.18
N ARG A 42 -9.57 -4.34 8.73
CA ARG A 42 -10.32 -5.50 8.22
C ARG A 42 -10.76 -5.32 6.79
N LEU A 43 -11.22 -4.13 6.40
CA LEU A 43 -11.67 -3.86 5.02
C LEU A 43 -10.50 -3.89 4.04
N LEU A 44 -9.41 -3.16 4.33
CA LEU A 44 -8.24 -3.10 3.46
C LEU A 44 -7.61 -4.49 3.26
N ARG A 45 -7.51 -5.29 4.34
CA ARG A 45 -6.95 -6.64 4.28
C ARG A 45 -7.75 -7.63 3.44
N LYS A 46 -8.99 -7.33 3.04
CA LYS A 46 -9.75 -8.21 2.14
C LYS A 46 -9.10 -8.34 0.77
N GLU A 47 -8.47 -7.27 0.29
CA GLU A 47 -7.82 -7.22 -1.03
C GLU A 47 -6.34 -7.66 -0.97
N VAL A 48 -5.80 -7.89 0.23
CA VAL A 48 -4.40 -8.22 0.46
C VAL A 48 -4.17 -9.73 0.37
N ALA A 49 -3.22 -10.13 -0.47
CA ALA A 49 -2.66 -11.47 -0.47
C ALA A 49 -1.43 -11.55 0.44
N GLU A 50 -0.55 -10.55 0.36
CA GLU A 50 0.72 -10.53 1.09
C GLU A 50 1.13 -9.09 1.43
N ILE A 51 1.80 -8.93 2.58
CA ILE A 51 2.41 -7.68 3.02
C ILE A 51 3.91 -7.92 3.11
N ILE A 52 4.68 -7.13 2.38
CA ILE A 52 6.14 -7.17 2.34
C ILE A 52 6.66 -5.94 3.08
N ASP A 53 7.43 -6.18 4.13
CA ASP A 53 7.97 -5.15 5.01
C ASP A 53 9.30 -4.60 4.48
N ASP A 54 9.24 -3.96 3.31
CA ASP A 54 10.39 -3.45 2.56
C ASP A 54 10.40 -1.93 2.42
N GLY A 55 9.61 -1.23 3.23
CA GLY A 55 9.49 0.23 3.14
C GLY A 55 8.85 0.72 1.84
N GLY A 56 8.17 -0.13 1.05
CA GLY A 56 7.60 0.23 -0.25
C GLY A 56 8.58 0.13 -1.42
N GLU A 57 9.78 -0.44 -1.21
CA GLU A 57 10.82 -0.51 -2.23
C GLU A 57 10.40 -1.31 -3.47
N THR A 58 9.79 -2.48 -3.28
CA THR A 58 9.32 -3.33 -4.39
C THR A 58 8.27 -2.61 -5.23
N TYR A 59 7.34 -1.91 -4.59
CA TYR A 59 6.37 -1.06 -5.30
C TYR A 59 7.07 0.03 -6.13
N ARG A 60 7.98 0.80 -5.53
CA ARG A 60 8.70 1.88 -6.25
C ARG A 60 9.51 1.36 -7.44
N ARG A 61 10.20 0.22 -7.29
CA ARG A 61 10.94 -0.42 -8.39
C ARG A 61 10.01 -0.80 -9.53
N LYS A 62 8.88 -1.45 -9.21
CA LYS A 62 7.85 -1.81 -10.20
C LYS A 62 7.23 -0.59 -10.86
N LEU A 63 7.05 0.50 -10.12
CA LEU A 63 6.53 1.74 -10.65
C LEU A 63 7.51 2.37 -11.66
N ALA A 64 8.80 2.39 -11.34
CA ALA A 64 9.85 2.91 -12.24
C ALA A 64 9.99 2.09 -13.54
N GLU A 65 9.55 0.83 -13.58
CA GLU A 65 9.49 0.04 -14.82
C GLU A 65 8.34 0.50 -15.76
N ILE A 66 7.34 1.21 -15.24
CA ILE A 66 6.08 1.51 -15.95
C ILE A 66 5.96 3.00 -16.27
N ILE A 67 6.43 3.89 -15.40
CA ILE A 67 6.38 5.34 -15.59
C ILE A 67 7.80 5.89 -15.75
N PRO A 68 8.04 6.86 -16.67
CA PRO A 68 9.34 7.49 -16.81
C PRO A 68 9.77 8.12 -15.47
N GLU A 69 11.05 7.96 -15.10
CA GLU A 69 11.59 8.45 -13.82
C GLU A 69 11.29 9.94 -13.55
N THR A 70 11.14 10.75 -14.60
CA THR A 70 10.79 12.17 -14.51
C THR A 70 9.43 12.46 -13.85
N TRP A 71 8.54 11.47 -13.76
CA TRP A 71 7.24 11.60 -13.08
C TRP A 71 7.27 11.19 -11.61
N LEU A 72 8.38 10.62 -11.12
CA LEU A 72 8.55 10.23 -9.72
C LEU A 72 9.14 11.36 -8.87
N GLU A 73 9.82 12.33 -9.48
CA GLU A 73 10.43 13.47 -8.79
C GLU A 73 9.43 14.59 -8.48
N GLU A 74 8.37 14.73 -9.27
CA GLU A 74 7.28 15.70 -9.05
C GLU A 74 6.15 15.08 -8.22
N GLY A 75 6.42 14.82 -6.94
CA GLY A 75 5.54 14.13 -6.00
C GLY A 75 4.04 14.42 -6.17
N ILE A 76 3.30 13.39 -6.62
CA ILE A 76 1.85 13.23 -6.48
C ILE A 76 1.55 12.50 -5.17
#